data_AF-I5C4L4-F1
#
_entry.id   AF-I5C4L4-F1
#
_cell.length_a   1.000
_cell.length_b   1.000
_cell.length_c   1.000
_cell.angle_alpha   90.00
_cell.angle_beta   90.00
_cell.angle_gamma   90.00
#
_symmetry.space_group_name_H-M   'P 1'
#
loop_
_entity.id
_entity.type
_entity.pdbx_description
1 polymer ?
#
loop_
_entity_poly.entity_id
_entity_poly.type
_entity_poly.pdbx_seq_one_letter_code
_entity_poly.pdbx_strand_id
1 'polypeptide(L)'
;MAFQAQGVITAAERELRTIRFVAGQNGFLMEDRFLTDLSSFGLPSIRQSNATDKPVLQLSTALGQPVNNNPQLIRGISFPVEDSFVLTRIEQEEVQTKINTFNGILAAAVMAQADRLVLVDVNNLLTRTLNGQVSAGNIPLTASITPPNGGFSLDGVHPNARAHAFVANEFIRAINQKWGATIPLANPNEFMGNDLPQ
;
A
#
# COMPACT_ATOMS: atom_id res chain seq x y z
N MET A 1 1.44 -5.36 33.41
CA MET A 1 1.39 -4.28 34.41
C MET A 1 2.77 -3.95 35.00
N ALA A 2 3.66 -4.93 35.26
CA ALA A 2 4.98 -4.68 35.85
C ALA A 2 5.94 -3.83 34.97
N PHE A 3 6.07 -4.11 33.67
CA PHE A 3 7.05 -3.43 32.81
C PHE A 3 6.80 -1.93 32.59
N GLN A 4 5.53 -1.50 32.56
CA GLN A 4 5.20 -0.09 32.49
C GLN A 4 5.52 0.63 33.81
N ALA A 5 5.23 0.00 34.95
CA ALA A 5 5.57 0.56 36.27
C ALA A 5 7.09 0.68 36.47
N GLN A 6 7.87 -0.17 35.79
CA GLN A 6 9.34 -0.13 35.75
C GLN A 6 9.90 0.83 34.68
N GLY A 7 9.04 1.52 33.93
CA GLY A 7 9.47 2.46 32.88
C GLY A 7 10.05 1.82 31.62
N VAL A 8 9.96 0.48 31.48
CA VAL A 8 10.50 -0.26 30.33
C VAL A 8 9.65 -0.04 29.07
N ILE A 9 8.34 0.12 29.23
CA ILE A 9 7.40 0.39 28.13
C ILE A 9 6.47 1.56 28.47
N THR A 10 5.99 2.25 27.44
CA THR A 10 5.02 3.35 27.61
C THR A 10 3.62 2.82 27.95
N ALA A 11 2.75 3.72 28.45
CA ALA A 11 1.35 3.38 28.68
C ALA A 11 0.60 3.02 27.39
N ALA A 12 0.94 3.68 26.28
CA ALA A 12 0.39 3.42 24.95
C ALA A 12 0.86 2.07 24.40
N GLU A 13 2.14 1.74 24.53
CA GLU A 13 2.65 0.44 24.11
C GLU A 13 2.03 -0.71 24.90
N ARG A 14 1.84 -0.53 26.22
CA ARG A 14 1.11 -1.49 27.05
C ARG A 14 -0.31 -1.72 26.53
N GLU A 15 -1.00 -0.68 26.09
CA GLU A 15 -2.34 -0.80 25.51
C GLU A 15 -2.30 -1.58 24.19
N LEU A 16 -1.34 -1.29 23.29
CA LEU A 16 -1.14 -2.05 22.06
C LEU A 16 -0.89 -3.55 22.33
N ARG A 17 -0.10 -3.87 23.35
CA ARG A 17 0.18 -5.26 23.76
C ARG A 17 -1.00 -5.95 24.44
N THR A 18 -2.06 -5.24 24.80
CA THR A 18 -3.22 -5.83 25.47
C THR A 18 -4.15 -6.44 24.43
N ILE A 19 -4.06 -7.76 24.25
CA ILE A 19 -4.92 -8.51 23.33
C ILE A 19 -6.27 -8.76 23.99
N ARG A 20 -7.35 -8.27 23.37
CA ARG A 20 -8.72 -8.51 23.84
C ARG A 20 -9.63 -8.81 22.66
N PHE A 21 -10.29 -9.95 22.69
CA PHE A 21 -11.36 -10.25 21.75
C PHE A 21 -12.70 -9.83 22.33
N VAL A 22 -13.51 -9.15 21.51
CA VAL A 22 -14.90 -8.78 21.81
C VAL A 22 -15.84 -9.47 20.82
N ALA A 23 -17.13 -9.56 21.15
CA ALA A 23 -18.11 -10.06 20.19
C ALA A 23 -18.16 -9.14 18.96
N GLY A 24 -18.12 -9.70 17.74
CA GLY A 24 -18.14 -8.96 16.49
C GLY A 24 -16.77 -8.87 15.81
N GLN A 25 -16.55 -7.80 15.04
CA GLN A 25 -15.32 -7.59 14.28
C GLN A 25 -14.16 -7.24 15.23
N ASN A 26 -13.04 -7.94 15.09
CA ASN A 26 -11.81 -7.70 15.83
C ASN A 26 -10.65 -7.46 14.85
N GLY A 27 -9.61 -6.77 15.32
CA GLY A 27 -8.31 -6.80 14.65
C GLY A 27 -7.68 -8.20 14.72
N PHE A 28 -6.94 -8.58 13.70
CA PHE A 28 -6.19 -9.84 13.71
C PHE A 28 -4.93 -9.68 14.55
N LEU A 29 -4.44 -10.78 15.13
CA LEU A 29 -3.16 -10.82 15.83
C LEU A 29 -2.01 -10.68 14.83
N MET A 30 -1.04 -9.82 15.11
CA MET A 30 0.14 -9.59 14.27
C MET A 30 1.41 -9.38 15.10
N GLU A 31 2.55 -9.69 14.49
CA GLU A 31 3.86 -9.26 14.95
C GLU A 31 4.00 -7.76 14.69
N ASP A 32 4.67 -7.06 15.59
CA ASP A 32 5.05 -5.66 15.40
C ASP A 32 6.47 -5.43 15.92
N ARG A 33 7.41 -5.29 14.99
CA ARG A 33 8.83 -5.09 15.28
C ARG A 33 9.15 -3.74 15.94
N PHE A 34 8.21 -2.79 15.93
CA PHE A 34 8.39 -1.46 16.55
C PHE A 34 7.96 -1.43 18.02
N LEU A 35 7.43 -2.54 18.55
CA LEU A 35 7.27 -2.69 20.00
C LEU A 35 8.64 -2.91 20.65
N THR A 36 8.80 -2.44 21.88
CA THR A 36 10.05 -2.61 22.67
C THR A 36 10.42 -4.10 22.76
N ASP A 37 11.65 -4.49 22.48
CA ASP A 37 12.01 -5.92 22.58
C ASP A 37 11.98 -6.39 24.05
N LEU A 38 11.07 -7.31 24.35
CA LEU A 38 10.89 -7.96 25.66
C LEU A 38 11.17 -9.47 25.59
N SER A 39 11.85 -9.94 24.54
CA SER A 39 12.20 -11.35 24.34
C SER A 39 13.04 -11.92 25.50
N SER A 40 13.89 -11.10 26.13
CA SER A 40 14.65 -11.44 27.33
C SER A 40 13.77 -11.79 28.54
N PHE A 41 12.52 -11.33 28.54
CA PHE A 41 11.50 -11.65 29.55
C PHE A 41 10.53 -12.75 29.06
N GLY A 42 10.80 -13.39 27.93
CA GLY A 42 9.95 -14.42 27.33
C GLY A 42 8.66 -13.87 26.71
N LEU A 43 8.57 -12.56 26.45
CA LEU A 43 7.39 -11.93 25.90
C LEU A 43 7.58 -11.60 24.41
N PRO A 44 6.68 -12.07 23.52
CA PRO A 44 6.75 -11.75 22.10
C PRO A 44 6.30 -10.31 21.82
N SER A 45 6.79 -9.75 20.71
CA SER A 45 6.38 -8.45 20.19
C SER A 45 5.15 -8.59 19.29
N ILE A 46 4.00 -8.87 19.90
CA ILE A 46 2.72 -9.05 19.21
C ILE A 46 1.65 -8.09 19.73
N ARG A 47 0.70 -7.76 18.86
CA ARG A 47 -0.48 -6.96 19.17
C ARG A 47 -1.65 -7.29 18.23
N GLN A 48 -2.83 -6.76 18.54
CA GLN A 48 -3.92 -6.73 17.56
C GLN A 48 -3.70 -5.60 16.54
N SER A 49 -4.09 -5.86 15.29
CA SER A 49 -4.11 -4.86 14.22
C SER A 49 -5.11 -3.75 14.55
N ASN A 50 -4.85 -2.54 14.06
CA ASN A 50 -5.70 -1.37 14.21
C ASN A 50 -6.00 -0.72 12.85
N ALA A 51 -6.81 0.33 12.84
CA ALA A 51 -7.28 0.98 11.61
C ALA A 51 -6.17 1.66 10.77
N THR A 52 -4.98 1.86 11.35
CA THR A 52 -3.84 2.47 10.64
C THR A 52 -2.94 1.42 9.97
N ASP A 53 -3.08 0.15 10.31
CA ASP A 53 -2.31 -0.93 9.71
C ASP A 53 -2.86 -1.27 8.33
N LYS A 54 -1.98 -1.41 7.34
CA LYS A 54 -2.34 -1.73 5.96
C LYS A 54 -1.94 -3.17 5.63
N PRO A 55 -2.88 -4.14 5.66
CA PRO A 55 -2.59 -5.48 5.21
C PRO A 55 -2.36 -5.52 3.70
N VAL A 56 -1.40 -6.33 3.25
CA VAL A 56 -1.16 -6.59 1.83
C VAL A 56 -2.21 -7.55 1.27
N LEU A 57 -2.46 -7.51 -0.03
CA LEU A 57 -3.50 -8.31 -0.69
C LEU A 57 -3.33 -9.82 -0.42
N GLN A 58 -2.09 -10.29 -0.37
CA GLN A 58 -1.73 -11.70 -0.16
C GLN A 58 -2.18 -12.22 1.21
N LEU A 59 -2.34 -11.36 2.22
CA LEU A 59 -2.83 -11.76 3.54
C LEU A 59 -4.23 -12.38 3.46
N SER A 60 -5.06 -11.99 2.48
CA SER A 60 -6.40 -12.56 2.29
C SER A 60 -6.40 -14.09 2.13
N THR A 61 -5.34 -14.65 1.54
CA THR A 61 -5.19 -16.10 1.34
C THR A 61 -4.61 -16.82 2.56
N ALA A 62 -3.92 -16.09 3.43
CA ALA A 62 -3.19 -16.65 4.56
C ALA A 62 -3.93 -16.49 5.89
N LEU A 63 -4.76 -15.46 6.03
CA LEU A 63 -5.48 -15.16 7.27
C LEU A 63 -6.47 -16.27 7.60
N GLY A 64 -6.48 -16.71 8.86
CA GLY A 64 -7.34 -17.80 9.33
C GLY A 64 -6.88 -19.20 8.90
N GLN A 65 -5.78 -19.33 8.15
CA GLN A 65 -5.23 -20.64 7.78
C GLN A 65 -4.36 -21.22 8.91
N PRO A 66 -4.30 -22.55 9.03
CA PRO A 66 -3.39 -23.22 9.95
C PRO A 66 -1.94 -23.03 9.51
N VAL A 67 -1.04 -22.83 10.47
CA VAL A 67 0.40 -22.72 10.24
C VAL A 67 1.06 -24.07 10.47
N ASN A 68 1.97 -24.48 9.57
CA ASN A 68 2.71 -25.75 9.65
C ASN A 68 1.81 -26.99 9.85
N ASN A 69 0.64 -27.01 9.20
CA ASN A 69 -0.38 -28.07 9.35
C ASN A 69 -0.84 -28.32 10.80
N ASN A 70 -0.65 -27.35 11.70
CA ASN A 70 -1.13 -27.43 13.07
C ASN A 70 -2.47 -26.68 13.21
N PRO A 71 -3.59 -27.38 13.46
CA PRO A 71 -4.92 -26.76 13.57
C PRO A 71 -5.07 -25.84 14.80
N GLN A 72 -4.15 -25.91 15.77
CA GLN A 72 -4.15 -25.02 16.94
C GLN A 72 -3.48 -23.67 16.66
N LEU A 73 -2.70 -23.57 15.58
CA LEU A 73 -1.97 -22.35 15.20
C LEU A 73 -2.66 -21.70 14.00
N ILE A 74 -3.63 -20.84 14.29
CA ILE A 74 -4.44 -20.16 13.29
C ILE A 74 -3.89 -18.74 13.11
N ARG A 75 -3.41 -18.44 11.90
CA ARG A 75 -2.83 -17.14 11.55
C ARG A 75 -3.84 -16.01 11.76
N GLY A 76 -3.45 -14.98 12.51
CA GLY A 76 -4.29 -13.84 12.88
C GLY A 76 -5.17 -14.07 14.10
N ILE A 77 -5.16 -15.26 14.72
CA ILE A 77 -5.96 -15.59 15.90
C ILE A 77 -5.07 -16.09 17.04
N SER A 78 -4.57 -17.33 16.92
CA SER A 78 -3.70 -17.97 17.91
C SER A 78 -2.22 -17.99 17.48
N PHE A 79 -1.95 -17.67 16.21
CA PHE A 79 -0.62 -17.43 15.68
C PHE A 79 -0.59 -16.01 15.07
N PRO A 80 0.40 -15.16 15.39
CA PRO A 80 0.45 -13.80 14.87
C PRO A 80 0.70 -13.80 13.35
N VAL A 81 0.06 -12.88 12.63
CA VAL A 81 0.43 -12.56 11.24
C VAL A 81 1.86 -12.00 11.23
N GLU A 82 2.70 -12.53 10.36
CA GLU A 82 4.09 -12.11 10.21
C GLU A 82 4.19 -10.68 9.69
N ASP A 83 5.27 -9.99 10.06
CA ASP A 83 5.61 -8.61 9.68
C ASP A 83 5.47 -8.36 8.16
N SER A 84 5.84 -9.34 7.32
CA SER A 84 5.79 -9.21 5.85
C SER A 84 4.40 -8.99 5.26
N PHE A 85 3.32 -9.25 6.01
CA PHE A 85 1.95 -9.12 5.52
C PHE A 85 1.30 -7.78 5.84
N VAL A 86 1.93 -6.93 6.66
CA VAL A 86 1.27 -5.72 7.17
C VAL A 86 2.25 -4.56 7.15
N LEU A 87 1.84 -3.45 6.53
CA LEU A 87 2.53 -2.18 6.66
C LEU A 87 1.98 -1.43 7.87
N THR A 88 2.78 -1.31 8.91
CA THR A 88 2.49 -0.47 10.08
C THR A 88 2.52 1.02 9.70
N ARG A 89 1.97 1.88 10.56
CA ARG A 89 2.02 3.33 10.33
C ARG A 89 3.45 3.86 10.16
N ILE A 90 4.39 3.37 10.95
CA ILE A 90 5.79 3.82 10.92
C ILE A 90 6.41 3.48 9.56
N GLU A 91 6.17 2.29 9.03
CA GLU A 91 6.67 1.87 7.71
C GLU A 91 6.03 2.67 6.58
N GLN A 92 4.74 2.99 6.69
CA GLN A 92 4.07 3.85 5.73
C GLN A 92 4.70 5.24 5.69
N GLU A 93 5.05 5.82 6.84
CA GLU A 93 5.75 7.11 6.94
C GLU A 93 7.16 7.04 6.34
N GLU A 94 7.88 5.94 6.59
CA GLU A 94 9.19 5.69 5.98
C GLU A 94 9.09 5.60 4.45
N VAL A 95 8.16 4.80 3.93
CA VAL A 95 7.91 4.66 2.48
C VAL A 95 7.57 6.02 1.86
N GLN A 96 6.67 6.79 2.48
CA GLN A 96 6.29 8.12 1.98
C GLN A 96 7.49 9.08 1.97
N THR A 97 8.35 9.02 2.99
CA THR A 97 9.57 9.83 3.06
C THR A 97 10.53 9.50 1.92
N LYS A 98 10.70 8.21 1.61
CA LYS A 98 11.52 7.75 0.47
C LYS A 98 10.93 8.18 -0.87
N ILE A 99 9.62 8.05 -1.07
CA ILE A 99 8.92 8.54 -2.27
C ILE A 99 9.18 10.04 -2.47
N ASN A 100 9.00 10.84 -1.41
CA ASN A 100 9.22 12.29 -1.47
C ASN A 100 10.68 12.62 -1.83
N THR A 101 11.63 11.87 -1.26
CA THR A 101 13.06 12.04 -1.55
C THR A 101 13.37 11.74 -3.02
N PHE A 102 12.88 10.63 -3.57
CA PHE A 102 13.09 10.28 -4.97
C PHE A 102 12.43 11.29 -5.92
N ASN A 103 11.21 11.73 -5.63
CA ASN A 103 10.54 12.78 -6.41
C ASN A 103 11.32 14.10 -6.40
N GLY A 104 11.91 14.47 -5.25
CA GLY A 104 12.79 15.63 -5.14
C GLY A 104 14.05 15.50 -6.00
N ILE A 105 14.68 14.32 -6.01
CA ILE A 105 15.85 14.03 -6.87
C ILE A 105 15.49 14.15 -8.36
N LEU A 106 14.34 13.58 -8.77
CA LEU A 106 13.87 13.65 -10.16
C LEU A 106 13.57 15.09 -10.58
N ALA A 107 12.89 15.86 -9.74
CA ALA A 107 12.60 17.27 -10.01
C ALA A 107 13.89 18.09 -10.15
N ALA A 108 14.87 17.89 -9.27
CA ALA A 108 16.16 18.55 -9.35
C ALA A 108 16.92 18.20 -10.64
N ALA A 109 16.92 16.91 -11.04
CA ALA A 109 17.55 16.47 -12.27
C ALA A 109 16.91 17.10 -13.52
N VAL A 110 15.58 17.18 -13.55
CA VAL A 110 14.84 17.85 -14.63
C VAL A 110 15.14 19.35 -14.67
N MET A 111 15.16 20.03 -13.52
CA MET A 111 15.50 21.46 -13.46
C MET A 111 16.91 21.75 -13.97
N ALA A 112 17.89 20.89 -13.66
CA ALA A 112 19.27 21.04 -14.11
C ALA A 112 19.45 20.84 -15.62
N GLN A 113 18.52 20.14 -16.29
CA GLN A 113 18.56 19.86 -17.74
C GLN A 113 17.23 20.23 -18.41
N ALA A 114 16.69 21.39 -18.04
CA ALA A 114 15.34 21.79 -18.41
C ALA A 114 15.09 21.86 -19.93
N ASP A 115 16.11 22.07 -20.76
CA ASP A 115 15.96 22.08 -22.22
C ASP A 115 15.75 20.69 -22.81
N ARG A 116 16.20 19.63 -22.11
CA ARG A 116 16.22 18.25 -22.58
C ARG A 116 15.29 17.32 -21.83
N LEU A 117 14.88 17.68 -20.62
CA LEU A 117 14.05 16.86 -19.75
C LEU A 117 12.74 17.58 -19.42
N VAL A 118 11.70 16.78 -19.16
CA VAL A 118 10.42 17.22 -18.61
C VAL A 118 10.00 16.25 -17.52
N LEU A 119 9.42 16.76 -16.44
CA LEU A 119 8.93 15.94 -15.34
C LEU A 119 7.50 15.48 -15.64
N VAL A 120 7.22 14.20 -15.40
CA VAL A 120 5.87 13.62 -15.45
C VAL A 120 5.47 13.24 -14.03
N ASP A 121 4.42 13.88 -13.51
CA ASP A 121 3.97 13.68 -12.13
C ASP A 121 2.99 12.49 -12.04
N VAL A 122 3.57 11.28 -12.04
CA VAL A 122 2.80 10.04 -11.85
C VAL A 122 2.18 9.96 -10.45
N ASN A 123 2.80 10.58 -9.43
CA ASN A 123 2.26 10.60 -8.08
C ASN A 123 0.93 11.38 -8.01
N ASN A 124 0.84 12.49 -8.74
CA ASN A 124 -0.40 13.24 -8.90
C ASN A 124 -1.47 12.42 -9.64
N LEU A 125 -1.12 11.71 -10.71
CA LEU A 125 -2.05 10.82 -11.42
C LEU A 125 -2.63 9.76 -10.47
N LEU A 126 -1.80 9.10 -9.66
CA LEU A 126 -2.24 8.10 -8.69
C LEU A 126 -3.13 8.71 -7.60
N THR A 127 -2.77 9.89 -7.08
CA THR A 127 -3.56 10.62 -6.07
C THR A 127 -4.94 11.01 -6.61
N ARG A 128 -5.00 11.53 -7.84
CA ARG A 128 -6.27 11.83 -8.52
C ARG A 128 -7.10 10.59 -8.78
N THR A 129 -6.45 9.48 -9.15
CA THR A 129 -7.13 8.18 -9.35
C THR A 129 -7.74 7.68 -8.04
N LEU A 130 -7.02 7.79 -6.93
CA LEU A 130 -7.51 7.45 -5.60
C LEU A 130 -8.73 8.31 -5.20
N ASN A 131 -8.73 9.60 -5.58
CA ASN A 131 -9.83 10.53 -5.33
C ASN A 131 -10.99 10.43 -6.34
N GLY A 132 -10.94 9.49 -7.30
CA GLY A 132 -12.00 9.30 -8.30
C GLY A 132 -12.06 10.39 -9.38
N GLN A 133 -10.96 11.08 -9.64
CA GLN A 133 -10.86 12.26 -10.53
C GLN A 133 -10.27 11.94 -11.91
N VAL A 134 -10.15 10.67 -12.27
CA VAL A 134 -9.52 10.23 -13.52
C VAL A 134 -10.51 9.37 -14.31
N SER A 135 -10.72 9.72 -15.57
CA SER A 135 -11.59 9.00 -16.49
C SER A 135 -11.09 9.09 -17.93
N ALA A 136 -11.47 8.11 -18.74
CA ALA A 136 -11.35 8.15 -20.20
C ALA A 136 -12.76 8.35 -20.78
N GLY A 137 -13.08 9.59 -21.16
CA GLY A 137 -14.46 9.99 -21.41
C GLY A 137 -15.30 9.84 -20.15
N ASN A 138 -16.40 9.09 -20.23
CA ASN A 138 -17.31 8.83 -19.11
C ASN A 138 -16.96 7.57 -18.31
N ILE A 139 -15.84 6.89 -18.61
CA ILE A 139 -15.46 5.64 -17.94
C ILE A 139 -14.36 5.93 -16.92
N PRO A 140 -14.63 5.83 -15.61
CA PRO A 140 -13.66 6.16 -14.58
C PRO A 140 -12.49 5.16 -14.52
N LEU A 141 -11.39 5.60 -13.93
CA LEU A 141 -10.30 4.74 -13.46
C LEU A 141 -10.31 4.77 -11.93
N THR A 142 -10.27 3.60 -11.31
CA THR A 142 -10.31 3.46 -9.85
C THR A 142 -9.03 2.82 -9.33
N ALA A 143 -8.59 3.21 -8.14
CA ALA A 143 -7.47 2.61 -7.42
C ALA A 143 -7.86 1.26 -6.81
N SER A 144 -8.25 0.30 -7.67
CA SER A 144 -8.75 -1.03 -7.31
C SER A 144 -8.29 -2.07 -8.33
N ILE A 145 -8.38 -3.34 -7.95
CA ILE A 145 -8.22 -4.51 -8.83
C ILE A 145 -9.56 -4.96 -9.46
N THR A 146 -10.69 -4.39 -9.02
CA THR A 146 -12.03 -4.87 -9.39
C THR A 146 -12.45 -4.37 -10.77
N PRO A 147 -12.83 -5.27 -11.71
CA PRO A 147 -13.44 -4.89 -12.99
C PRO A 147 -14.78 -4.16 -12.80
N PRO A 148 -15.23 -3.33 -13.77
CA PRO A 148 -14.55 -3.03 -15.03
C PRO A 148 -13.55 -1.86 -14.92
N ASN A 149 -13.54 -1.11 -13.81
CA ASN A 149 -12.84 0.17 -13.71
C ASN A 149 -11.53 0.12 -12.90
N GLY A 150 -11.16 -1.04 -12.37
CA GLY A 150 -9.91 -1.23 -11.63
C GLY A 150 -8.69 -0.91 -12.47
N GLY A 151 -7.78 -0.11 -11.92
CA GLY A 151 -6.53 0.29 -12.56
C GLY A 151 -5.31 -0.54 -12.17
N PHE A 152 -5.36 -1.27 -11.04
CA PHE A 152 -4.26 -2.15 -10.64
C PHE A 152 -4.48 -3.56 -11.16
N SER A 153 -3.42 -4.29 -11.46
CA SER A 153 -3.43 -5.69 -11.84
C SER A 153 -3.80 -6.59 -10.65
N LEU A 154 -3.95 -7.90 -10.87
CA LEU A 154 -4.32 -8.86 -9.81
C LEU A 154 -3.26 -9.02 -8.71
N ASP A 155 -2.05 -8.52 -8.92
CA ASP A 155 -1.04 -8.44 -7.86
C ASP A 155 -1.28 -7.31 -6.85
N GLY A 156 -2.19 -6.37 -7.16
CA GLY A 156 -2.49 -5.22 -6.31
C GLY A 156 -1.41 -4.14 -6.27
N VAL A 157 -0.40 -4.20 -7.14
CA VAL A 157 0.76 -3.28 -7.15
C VAL A 157 0.94 -2.63 -8.51
N HIS A 158 1.03 -3.41 -9.58
CA HIS A 158 1.31 -2.87 -10.92
C HIS A 158 0.03 -2.36 -11.58
N PRO A 159 0.08 -1.29 -12.38
CA PRO A 159 -1.04 -0.92 -13.23
C PRO A 159 -1.37 -2.04 -14.24
N ASN A 160 -2.64 -2.21 -14.58
CA ASN A 160 -3.01 -3.07 -15.71
C ASN A 160 -2.83 -2.33 -17.06
N ALA A 161 -3.07 -3.01 -18.18
CA ALA A 161 -2.85 -2.43 -19.51
C ALA A 161 -3.66 -1.14 -19.73
N ARG A 162 -4.91 -1.09 -19.27
CA ARG A 162 -5.74 0.12 -19.29
C ARG A 162 -5.12 1.27 -18.49
N ALA A 163 -4.69 1.03 -17.26
CA ALA A 163 -4.06 2.06 -16.43
C ALA A 163 -2.71 2.52 -16.99
N HIS A 164 -1.93 1.61 -17.60
CA HIS A 164 -0.71 1.98 -18.32
C HIS A 164 -0.97 2.96 -19.47
N ALA A 165 -2.11 2.88 -20.16
CA ALA A 165 -2.48 3.85 -21.18
C ALA A 165 -2.73 5.26 -20.59
N PHE A 166 -3.28 5.37 -19.37
CA PHE A 166 -3.37 6.65 -18.67
C PHE A 166 -1.99 7.21 -18.33
N VAL A 167 -1.09 6.37 -17.80
CA VAL A 167 0.29 6.78 -17.52
C VAL A 167 0.99 7.24 -18.80
N ALA A 168 0.91 6.48 -19.89
CA ALA A 168 1.48 6.84 -21.18
C ALA A 168 0.97 8.19 -21.69
N ASN A 169 -0.32 8.47 -21.49
CA ASN A 169 -0.91 9.75 -21.85
C ASN A 169 -0.34 10.93 -21.04
N GLU A 170 0.03 10.76 -19.77
CA GLU A 170 0.74 11.80 -19.00
C GLU A 170 2.12 12.10 -19.62
N PHE A 171 2.85 11.07 -20.05
CA PHE A 171 4.13 11.25 -20.76
C PHE A 171 3.93 11.95 -22.12
N ILE A 172 2.96 11.51 -22.92
CA ILE A 172 2.66 12.10 -24.23
C ILE A 172 2.27 13.57 -24.08
N ARG A 173 1.44 13.91 -23.07
CA ARG A 173 1.07 15.31 -22.78
C ARG A 173 2.28 16.15 -22.42
N ALA A 174 3.14 15.67 -21.53
CA ALA A 174 4.35 16.38 -21.14
C ALA A 174 5.29 16.59 -22.35
N ILE A 175 5.43 15.59 -23.21
CA ILE A 175 6.24 15.68 -24.44
C ILE A 175 5.67 16.72 -25.41
N ASN A 176 4.39 16.59 -25.74
CA ASN A 176 3.72 17.51 -26.66
C ASN A 176 3.77 18.96 -26.14
N GLN A 177 3.57 19.17 -24.84
CA GLN A 177 3.63 20.50 -24.22
C GLN A 177 5.06 21.08 -24.24
N LYS A 178 6.07 20.27 -23.94
CA LYS A 178 7.45 20.74 -23.83
C LYS A 178 8.08 21.05 -25.18
N TRP A 179 7.85 20.20 -26.17
CA TRP A 179 8.55 20.24 -27.46
C TRP A 179 7.65 20.59 -28.65
N GLY A 180 6.37 20.88 -28.43
CA GLY A 180 5.43 21.20 -29.51
C GLY A 180 5.16 20.00 -30.44
N ALA A 181 5.41 18.78 -29.96
CA ALA A 181 5.13 17.57 -30.71
C ALA A 181 3.61 17.31 -30.85
N THR A 182 3.24 16.46 -31.80
CA THR A 182 1.85 16.11 -32.13
C THR A 182 1.57 14.63 -31.94
N ILE A 183 2.19 14.01 -30.93
CA ILE A 183 2.01 12.58 -30.66
C ILE A 183 0.56 12.34 -30.22
N PRO A 184 -0.20 11.45 -30.87
CA PRO A 184 -1.57 11.17 -30.50
C PRO A 184 -1.65 10.47 -29.14
N LEU A 185 -2.70 10.77 -28.38
CA LEU A 185 -2.98 10.08 -27.12
C LEU A 185 -3.53 8.68 -27.39
N ALA A 186 -3.15 7.73 -26.56
CA ALA A 186 -3.79 6.41 -26.52
C ALA A 186 -5.22 6.56 -25.97
N ASN A 187 -6.18 5.82 -26.51
CA ASN A 187 -7.50 5.69 -25.91
C ASN A 187 -7.46 4.60 -24.84
N PRO A 188 -7.51 4.91 -23.53
CA PRO A 188 -7.37 3.88 -22.50
C PRO A 188 -8.46 2.81 -22.54
N ASN A 189 -9.62 3.10 -23.13
CA ASN A 189 -10.74 2.16 -23.22
C ASN A 189 -10.56 1.11 -24.34
N GLU A 190 -9.50 1.22 -25.16
CA GLU A 190 -9.11 0.18 -26.13
C GLU A 190 -8.21 -0.91 -25.53
N PHE A 191 -7.78 -0.73 -24.28
CA PHE A 191 -6.93 -1.67 -23.57
C PHE A 191 -7.73 -2.44 -22.54
N MET A 192 -7.43 -3.73 -22.41
CA MET A 192 -8.09 -4.60 -21.44
C MET A 192 -7.73 -4.20 -20.00
N GLY A 193 -8.75 -4.20 -19.15
CA GLY A 193 -8.57 -4.17 -17.70
C GLY A 193 -8.33 -5.57 -17.14
N ASN A 194 -8.57 -5.73 -15.84
CA ASN A 194 -8.54 -7.06 -15.22
C ASN A 194 -9.73 -7.90 -15.67
N ASP A 195 -9.51 -9.20 -15.70
CA ASP A 195 -10.55 -10.21 -15.71
C ASP A 195 -10.42 -11.02 -14.41
N LEU A 196 -11.53 -11.27 -13.73
CA LEU A 196 -11.55 -12.04 -12.48
C LEU A 196 -12.08 -13.44 -12.76
N PRO A 197 -11.56 -14.48 -12.08
CA PRO A 197 -12.16 -15.81 -12.13
C PRO A 197 -13.65 -15.73 -11.81
N GLN A 198 -14.48 -16.33 -12.68
CA GLN A 198 -15.91 -16.49 -12.48
C GLN A 198 -16.22 -17.74 -11.65
#